data_AF-A0A9R1WHQ3-F1
#
_entry.id   AF-A0A9R1WHQ3-F1
#
_cell.length_a   1.000
_cell.length_b   1.000
_cell.length_c   1.000
_cell.angle_alpha   90.00
_cell.angle_beta   90.00
_cell.angle_gamma   90.00
#
_symmetry.space_group_name_H-M   'P 1'
#
loop_
_entity.id
_entity.type
_entity.pdbx_description
1 polymer ?
#
loop_
_entity_poly.entity_id
_entity_poly.type
_entity_poly.pdbx_seq_one_letter_code
_entity_poly.pdbx_strand_id
1 'polypeptide(L)'
;MIRKLRVVACLKLCDLRSNSKSMDYSGGDEFEDARTRTSLFSIADAFEEISNLIIDGRNGDFPVLKLNPFCDACSFVSVLVIHNPLFGFQVRDLEEALERYVSLSSVIDYDVKWKTVKSRGSHTHNLRRVRRGLDLIRELFQNFL
;
A
#
# COMPACT_ATOMS: atom_id res chain seq x y z
N MET A 1 15.81 14.21 -16.36
CA MET A 1 15.43 12.78 -16.34
C MET A 1 14.10 12.48 -15.65
N ILE A 2 13.67 13.24 -14.63
CA ILE A 2 12.46 12.95 -13.83
C ILE A 2 11.14 13.06 -14.63
N ARG A 3 11.10 13.81 -15.74
CA ARG A 3 9.89 13.94 -16.57
C ARG A 3 9.64 12.77 -17.53
N LYS A 4 10.66 11.95 -17.84
CA LYS A 4 10.48 10.75 -18.69
C LYS A 4 9.82 9.58 -17.94
N LEU A 5 9.95 9.50 -16.61
CA LEU A 5 9.36 8.42 -15.81
C LEU A 5 7.82 8.52 -15.68
N ARG A 6 7.26 9.75 -15.72
CA ARG A 6 5.81 9.96 -15.60
C ARG A 6 5.01 9.55 -16.84
N VAL A 7 5.61 9.64 -18.04
CA VAL A 7 4.92 9.28 -19.29
C VAL A 7 4.93 7.77 -19.52
N VAL A 8 6.02 7.09 -19.13
CA VAL A 8 6.14 5.62 -19.27
C VAL A 8 5.18 4.88 -18.34
N ALA A 9 4.93 5.39 -17.12
CA ALA A 9 3.98 4.79 -16.19
C ALA A 9 2.50 4.96 -16.62
N CYS A 10 2.14 6.10 -17.24
CA CYS A 10 0.78 6.30 -17.75
C CYS A 10 0.48 5.46 -18.99
N LEU A 11 1.45 5.27 -19.90
CA LEU A 11 1.25 4.42 -21.08
C LEU A 11 1.09 2.93 -20.70
N LYS A 12 1.84 2.45 -19.69
CA LYS A 12 1.77 1.06 -19.25
C LYS A 12 0.43 0.70 -18.57
N LEU A 13 -0.24 1.68 -17.95
CA LEU A 13 -1.55 1.48 -17.33
C LEU A 13 -2.70 1.47 -18.34
N CYS A 14 -2.56 2.17 -19.48
CA CYS A 14 -3.53 2.10 -20.58
C CYS A 14 -3.44 0.77 -21.34
N ASP A 15 -2.24 0.21 -21.54
CA ASP A 15 -2.06 -1.08 -22.24
C ASP A 15 -2.63 -2.28 -21.46
N LEU A 16 -2.59 -2.25 -20.13
CA LEU A 16 -3.15 -3.34 -19.29
C LEU A 16 -4.68 -3.36 -19.27
N ARG A 17 -5.34 -2.20 -19.47
CA ARG A 17 -6.80 -2.11 -19.56
C ARG A 17 -7.36 -2.68 -20.86
N SER A 18 -6.55 -2.76 -21.92
CA SER A 18 -7.00 -3.25 -23.23
C SER A 18 -6.86 -4.76 -23.44
N ASN A 19 -6.23 -5.50 -22.52
CA ASN A 19 -5.90 -6.92 -22.75
C ASN A 19 -6.62 -7.92 -21.82
N SER A 20 -7.63 -7.51 -21.05
CA SER A 20 -8.45 -8.44 -20.27
C SER A 20 -9.49 -9.13 -21.18
N LYS A 21 -9.04 -10.08 -22.00
CA LYS A 21 -9.94 -11.12 -22.51
C LYS A 21 -10.19 -12.13 -21.39
N SER A 22 -11.47 -12.38 -21.11
CA SER A 22 -11.93 -13.36 -20.12
C SER A 22 -11.38 -14.75 -20.45
N MET A 23 -10.74 -15.36 -19.45
CA MET A 23 -10.22 -16.72 -19.53
C MET A 23 -11.14 -17.60 -18.70
N ASP A 24 -12.05 -18.31 -19.37
CA ASP A 24 -12.99 -19.25 -18.75
C ASP A 24 -12.25 -20.56 -18.43
N TYR A 25 -12.25 -20.97 -17.17
CA TYR A 25 -11.87 -22.32 -16.75
C TYR A 25 -13.08 -23.05 -16.19
N SER A 26 -13.45 -24.13 -16.89
CA SER A 26 -14.52 -25.05 -16.51
C SER A 26 -13.89 -26.39 -16.13
N GLY A 27 -14.26 -26.91 -14.95
CA GLY A 27 -13.88 -28.22 -14.40
C GLY A 27 -12.71 -28.12 -13.41
N GLY A 28 -12.73 -28.76 -12.25
CA GLY A 28 -13.67 -29.74 -11.74
C GLY A 28 -12.93 -30.71 -10.84
N ASP A 29 -12.50 -30.23 -9.68
CA ASP A 29 -11.84 -30.96 -8.62
C ASP A 29 -12.04 -30.19 -7.31
N GLU A 30 -12.91 -30.74 -6.46
CA GLU A 30 -13.16 -30.28 -5.09
C GLU A 30 -11.86 -30.30 -4.28
N PHE A 31 -11.17 -29.16 -4.27
CA PHE A 31 -10.31 -28.80 -3.15
C PHE A 31 -11.23 -28.15 -2.12
N GLU A 32 -11.44 -28.82 -0.99
CA GLU A 32 -12.06 -28.25 0.20
C GLU A 32 -11.36 -26.93 0.55
N ASP A 33 -11.96 -25.80 0.13
CA ASP A 33 -11.55 -24.44 0.48
C ASP A 33 -11.93 -24.20 1.95
N ALA A 34 -11.21 -24.90 2.83
CA ALA A 34 -11.29 -24.70 4.26
C ALA A 34 -10.66 -23.34 4.58
N ARG A 35 -11.47 -22.29 4.49
CA ARG A 35 -11.33 -21.04 5.25
C ARG A 35 -9.94 -20.42 5.17
N THR A 36 -9.41 -20.29 3.96
CA THR A 36 -8.26 -19.42 3.71
C THR A 36 -8.62 -18.54 2.52
N ARG A 37 -9.53 -17.57 2.73
CA ARG A 37 -9.53 -16.38 1.88
C ARG A 37 -8.10 -15.86 1.90
N THR A 38 -7.40 -16.06 0.79
CA THR A 38 -5.95 -16.11 0.75
C THR A 38 -5.39 -14.77 1.21
N SER A 39 -4.31 -14.79 2.00
CA SER A 39 -3.70 -13.55 2.53
C SER A 39 -3.39 -12.53 1.43
N LEU A 40 -3.15 -13.00 0.19
CA LEU A 40 -2.93 -12.18 -0.99
C LEU A 40 -4.21 -11.49 -1.52
N PHE A 41 -5.36 -12.15 -1.44
CA PHE A 41 -6.64 -11.57 -1.84
C PHE A 41 -7.01 -10.40 -0.91
N SER A 42 -6.91 -10.60 0.40
CA SER A 42 -7.15 -9.53 1.38
C SER A 42 -6.19 -8.34 1.21
N ILE A 43 -4.93 -8.59 0.81
CA ILE A 43 -3.98 -7.53 0.47
C ILE A 43 -4.44 -6.79 -0.80
N ALA A 44 -4.84 -7.51 -1.84
CA ALA A 44 -5.31 -6.90 -3.09
C ALA A 44 -6.53 -6.00 -2.84
N ASP A 45 -7.54 -6.50 -2.13
CA ASP A 45 -8.76 -5.77 -1.77
C ASP A 45 -8.43 -4.49 -0.97
N ALA A 46 -7.63 -4.61 0.09
CA ALA A 46 -7.29 -3.48 0.94
C ALA A 46 -6.52 -2.37 0.19
N PHE A 47 -5.58 -2.75 -0.69
CA PHE A 47 -4.85 -1.78 -1.50
C PHE A 47 -5.66 -1.23 -2.67
N GLU A 48 -6.63 -1.98 -3.19
CA GLU A 48 -7.60 -1.49 -4.18
C GLU A 48 -8.50 -0.39 -3.58
N GLU A 49 -9.02 -0.60 -2.37
CA GLU A 49 -9.78 0.43 -1.64
C GLU A 49 -8.95 1.71 -1.44
N ILE A 50 -7.70 1.58 -1.00
CA ILE A 50 -6.78 2.73 -0.86
C ILE A 50 -6.55 3.42 -2.21
N SER A 51 -6.38 2.66 -3.29
CA SER A 51 -6.20 3.20 -4.64
C SER A 51 -7.42 3.99 -5.09
N ASN A 52 -8.62 3.45 -4.87
CA ASN A 52 -9.89 4.11 -5.20
C ASN A 52 -10.04 5.44 -4.43
N LEU A 53 -9.73 5.45 -3.12
CA LEU A 53 -9.72 6.68 -2.32
C LEU A 53 -8.74 7.74 -2.88
N ILE A 54 -7.56 7.32 -3.35
CA ILE A 54 -6.58 8.24 -3.97
C ILE A 54 -7.08 8.76 -5.31
N ILE A 55 -7.73 7.92 -6.12
CA ILE A 55 -8.26 8.28 -7.45
C ILE A 55 -9.45 9.24 -7.29
N ASP A 56 -10.40 8.92 -6.42
CA ASP A 56 -11.58 9.74 -6.16
C ASP A 56 -11.19 11.11 -5.59
N GLY A 57 -10.20 11.15 -4.69
CA GLY A 57 -9.66 12.40 -4.15
C GLY A 57 -8.86 13.25 -5.14
N ARG A 58 -8.50 12.75 -6.32
CA ARG A 58 -7.87 13.57 -7.39
C ARG A 58 -8.87 14.45 -8.15
N ASN A 59 -10.17 14.19 -8.01
CA ASN A 59 -11.22 15.03 -8.57
C ASN A 59 -11.60 16.21 -7.62
N GLY A 60 -10.93 16.31 -6.46
CA GLY A 60 -11.06 17.41 -5.48
C GLY A 60 -9.70 17.88 -4.94
N ASP A 61 -9.72 18.63 -3.82
CA ASP A 61 -8.51 19.05 -3.08
C ASP A 61 -7.78 17.80 -2.54
N PHE A 62 -6.44 17.82 -2.54
CA PHE A 62 -5.51 16.67 -2.36
C PHE A 62 -6.10 15.42 -1.67
N PRO A 63 -5.94 14.19 -2.24
CA PRO A 63 -6.51 12.98 -1.65
C PRO A 63 -6.00 12.78 -0.22
N VAL A 64 -6.88 13.01 0.75
CA VAL A 64 -6.60 12.82 2.18
C VAL A 64 -6.64 11.33 2.47
N LEU A 65 -5.49 10.67 2.36
CA LEU A 65 -5.38 9.26 2.72
C LEU A 65 -5.47 9.12 4.25
N LYS A 66 -6.56 8.50 4.71
CA LYS A 66 -6.79 8.20 6.13
C LYS A 66 -5.69 7.28 6.64
N LEU A 67 -5.22 7.54 7.85
CA LEU A 67 -4.15 6.75 8.46
C LEU A 67 -4.61 5.33 8.79
N ASN A 68 -5.87 5.16 9.24
CA ASN A 68 -6.39 3.87 9.68
C ASN A 68 -6.43 2.81 8.55
N PRO A 69 -7.11 3.05 7.41
CA PRO A 69 -7.14 2.05 6.32
C PRO A 69 -5.75 1.75 5.77
N PHE A 70 -4.84 2.73 5.81
CA PHE A 70 -3.45 2.54 5.40
C PHE A 70 -2.70 1.60 6.34
N CYS A 71 -2.84 1.77 7.67
CA CYS A 71 -2.24 0.87 8.66
C CYS A 71 -2.81 -0.54 8.53
N ASP A 72 -4.14 -0.67 8.41
CA ASP A 72 -4.83 -1.95 8.23
C ASP A 72 -4.28 -2.69 7.00
N ALA A 73 -4.19 -2.02 5.84
CA ALA A 73 -3.62 -2.62 4.63
C ALA A 73 -2.14 -3.04 4.81
N CYS A 74 -1.34 -2.22 5.47
CA CYS A 74 0.08 -2.55 5.74
C CYS A 74 0.23 -3.70 6.75
N SER A 75 -0.73 -3.90 7.66
CA SER A 75 -0.73 -5.03 8.59
C SER A 75 -0.80 -6.37 7.84
N PHE A 76 -1.61 -6.47 6.78
CA PHE A 76 -1.68 -7.66 5.94
C PHE A 76 -0.36 -7.95 5.22
N VAL A 77 0.33 -6.90 4.75
CA VAL A 77 1.64 -7.03 4.09
C VAL A 77 2.73 -7.48 5.07
N SER A 78 2.61 -7.17 6.35
CA SER A 78 3.58 -7.61 7.37
C SER A 78 3.69 -9.14 7.44
N VAL A 79 2.63 -9.87 7.09
CA VAL A 79 2.63 -11.34 7.00
C VAL A 79 3.49 -11.84 5.82
N LEU A 80 3.59 -11.07 4.74
CA LEU A 80 4.43 -11.42 3.58
C LEU A 80 5.90 -11.09 3.81
N VAL A 81 6.21 -10.03 4.55
CA VAL A 81 7.59 -9.58 4.79
C VAL A 81 8.19 -10.22 6.04
N ILE A 82 8.09 -11.54 6.18
CA ILE A 82 8.57 -12.31 7.36
C ILE A 82 10.05 -12.04 7.63
N HIS A 83 10.84 -11.85 6.58
CA HIS A 83 12.28 -11.58 6.68
C HIS A 83 12.62 -10.14 7.10
N ASN A 84 11.63 -9.25 7.27
CA ASN A 84 11.83 -7.86 7.69
C ASN A 84 10.94 -7.54 8.91
N PRO A 85 11.32 -8.00 10.12
CA PRO A 85 10.53 -7.76 11.33
C PRO A 85 10.36 -6.27 11.64
N LEU A 86 11.27 -5.41 11.18
CA LEU A 86 11.18 -3.96 11.33
C LEU A 86 9.95 -3.36 10.65
N PHE A 87 9.44 -4.00 9.58
CA PHE A 87 8.24 -3.52 8.89
C PHE A 87 7.02 -3.56 9.81
N GLY A 88 6.80 -4.69 10.51
CA GLY A 88 5.70 -4.82 11.47
C GLY A 88 5.81 -3.83 12.64
N PHE A 89 7.02 -3.60 13.17
CA PHE A 89 7.23 -2.58 14.21
C PHE A 89 6.89 -1.17 13.71
N GLN A 90 7.25 -0.84 12.47
CA GLN A 90 6.95 0.48 11.90
C GLN A 90 5.45 0.68 11.63
N VAL A 91 4.73 -0.37 11.25
CA VAL A 91 3.28 -0.32 11.08
C VAL A 91 2.60 -0.14 12.45
N ARG A 92 3.04 -0.86 13.47
CA ARG A 92 2.57 -0.68 14.86
C ARG A 92 2.82 0.73 15.40
N ASP A 93 4.01 1.30 15.17
CA ASP A 93 4.30 2.70 15.56
C ASP A 93 3.36 3.70 14.86
N LEU A 94 2.80 3.37 13.69
CA LEU A 94 1.81 4.18 12.99
C LEU A 94 0.38 3.92 13.49
N GLU A 95 0.06 2.68 13.90
CA GLU A 95 -1.19 2.35 14.58
C GLU A 95 -1.31 3.12 15.91
N GLU A 96 -0.24 3.20 16.70
CA GLU A 96 -0.21 4.04 17.92
C GLU A 96 -0.43 5.52 17.61
N ALA A 97 -0.04 5.97 16.41
CA ALA A 97 -0.24 7.34 15.96
C ALA A 97 -1.72 7.64 15.60
N LEU A 98 -2.58 6.62 15.44
CA LEU A 98 -4.01 6.79 15.14
C LEU A 98 -4.76 7.53 16.25
N GLU A 99 -4.29 7.46 17.49
CA GLU A 99 -4.87 8.21 18.60
C GLU A 99 -4.75 9.73 18.42
N ARG A 100 -3.79 10.18 17.61
CA ARG A 100 -3.41 11.60 17.47
C ARG A 100 -3.65 12.16 16.07
N TYR A 101 -3.65 11.30 15.05
CA TYR A 101 -3.67 11.73 13.66
C TYR A 101 -4.71 10.96 12.84
N VAL A 102 -5.48 11.70 12.05
CA VAL A 102 -6.56 11.13 11.22
C VAL A 102 -6.06 10.73 9.83
N SER A 103 -5.03 11.42 9.31
CA SER A 103 -4.52 11.22 7.95
C SER A 103 -3.00 11.16 7.89
N LEU A 104 -2.46 10.53 6.83
CA LEU A 104 -1.02 10.54 6.58
C LEU A 104 -0.47 11.97 6.43
N SER A 105 -1.23 12.88 5.83
CA SER A 105 -0.85 14.29 5.72
C SER A 105 -0.67 14.93 7.09
N SER A 106 -1.60 14.70 8.02
CA SER A 106 -1.49 15.25 9.38
C SER A 106 -0.27 14.74 10.16
N VAL A 107 0.13 13.48 9.91
CA VAL A 107 1.37 12.92 10.48
C VAL A 107 2.60 13.64 9.93
N ILE A 108 2.65 13.85 8.61
CA ILE A 108 3.77 14.53 7.95
C ILE A 108 3.84 15.99 8.38
N ASP A 109 2.70 16.69 8.41
CA ASP A 109 2.61 18.09 8.79
C ASP A 109 3.09 18.31 10.24
N TYR A 110 2.76 17.39 11.14
CA TYR A 110 3.27 17.42 12.50
C TYR A 110 4.80 17.35 12.53
N ASP A 111 5.39 16.35 11.87
CA ASP A 111 6.85 16.19 11.87
C ASP A 111 7.58 17.32 11.14
N VAL A 112 6.95 17.92 10.12
CA VAL A 112 7.45 19.11 9.43
C VAL A 112 7.44 20.31 10.37
N LYS A 113 6.32 20.55 11.07
CA LYS A 113 6.16 21.66 12.03
C LYS A 113 7.22 21.58 13.13
N TRP A 114 7.50 20.39 13.64
CA TRP A 114 8.48 20.18 14.70
C TRP A 114 9.90 19.90 14.20
N LYS A 115 10.13 19.91 12.87
CA LYS A 115 11.42 19.62 12.22
C LYS A 115 12.00 18.24 12.60
N THR A 116 11.14 17.29 12.97
CA THR A 116 11.47 15.92 13.37
C THR A 116 11.43 14.93 12.22
N VAL A 117 11.10 15.38 11.00
CA VAL A 117 11.03 14.53 9.79
C VAL A 117 12.23 13.58 9.70
N LYS A 118 13.47 14.05 9.82
CA LYS A 118 14.68 13.21 9.66
C LYS A 118 15.08 12.44 10.93
N SER A 119 14.44 12.70 12.07
CA SER A 119 14.77 12.08 13.35
C SER A 119 14.45 10.58 13.33
N ARG A 120 15.30 9.79 13.99
CA ARG A 120 15.02 8.36 14.21
C ARG A 120 13.79 8.26 15.11
N GLY A 121 12.86 7.37 14.77
CA GLY A 121 11.63 7.15 15.52
C GLY A 121 10.52 8.17 15.26
N SER A 122 10.71 9.16 14.36
CA SER A 122 9.57 9.98 13.94
C SER A 122 8.61 9.19 13.06
N HIS A 123 7.32 9.52 13.11
CA HIS A 123 6.30 8.83 12.32
C HIS A 123 6.58 8.95 10.81
N THR A 124 7.11 10.10 10.35
CA THR A 124 7.52 10.30 8.95
C THR A 124 8.79 9.51 8.58
N HIS A 125 9.68 9.22 9.53
CA HIS A 125 10.79 8.29 9.31
C HIS A 125 10.26 6.86 9.14
N ASN A 126 9.34 6.42 10.00
CA ASN A 126 8.74 5.09 9.94
C ASN A 126 7.89 4.91 8.67
N LEU A 127 7.11 5.92 8.29
CA LEU A 127 6.33 5.90 7.05
C LEU A 127 7.20 5.73 5.81
N ARG A 128 8.39 6.36 5.80
CA ARG A 128 9.38 6.16 4.71
C ARG A 128 9.92 4.74 4.68
N ARG A 129 9.99 4.05 5.81
CA ARG A 129 10.41 2.65 5.87
C ARG A 129 9.30 1.70 5.43
N VAL A 130 8.06 1.94 5.86
CA VAL A 130 6.87 1.21 5.37
C VAL A 130 6.77 1.33 3.85
N ARG A 131 6.89 2.55 3.30
CA ARG A 131 6.87 2.73 1.83
C ARG A 131 7.91 1.87 1.11
N ARG A 132 9.15 1.78 1.64
CA ARG A 132 10.20 0.93 1.04
C ARG A 132 9.86 -0.56 1.10
N GLY A 133 9.22 -1.02 2.18
CA GLY A 133 8.74 -2.40 2.28
C GLY A 133 7.66 -2.71 1.23
N LEU A 134 6.73 -1.77 1.01
CA LEU A 134 5.73 -1.88 -0.05
C LEU A 134 6.36 -1.89 -1.45
N ASP A 135 7.37 -1.03 -1.68
CA ASP A 135 8.10 -1.00 -2.96
C ASP A 135 8.79 -2.35 -3.23
N LEU A 136 9.40 -2.98 -2.21
CA LEU A 136 9.98 -4.32 -2.32
C LEU A 136 8.93 -5.37 -2.70
N ILE A 137 7.78 -5.37 -2.03
CA ILE A 137 6.71 -6.33 -2.31
C ILE A 137 6.16 -6.14 -3.73
N ARG A 138 6.05 -4.88 -4.18
CA ARG A 138 5.68 -4.57 -5.56
C ARG A 138 6.69 -5.12 -6.56
N GLU A 139 7.98 -4.93 -6.31
CA GLU A 139 9.05 -5.46 -7.17
C GLU A 139 9.08 -6.99 -7.18
N LEU A 140 8.86 -7.64 -6.03
CA LEU A 140 8.75 -9.09 -5.94
C LEU A 140 7.61 -9.61 -6.81
N PHE A 141 6.39 -9.11 -6.64
CA PHE A 141 5.26 -9.55 -7.48
C PHE A 141 5.48 -9.26 -8.97
N GLN A 142 6.14 -8.14 -9.32
CA GLN A 142 6.48 -7.83 -10.70
C GLN A 142 7.54 -8.76 -11.32
N ASN A 143 8.39 -9.38 -10.51
CA ASN A 143 9.39 -10.34 -11.00
C ASN A 143 8.83 -11.78 -11.07
N PHE A 144 7.76 -12.09 -10.33
CA PHE A 144 7.08 -13.39 -10.39
C PHE A 144 6.05 -13.47 -11.54
N LEU A 145 5.53 -12.33 -12.01
CA LEU A 145 4.54 -12.21 -13.09
C LEU A 145 5.22 -11.91 -14.44
#